data_AF-A0A6M4PLJ0-F1
#
_entry.id   AF-A0A6M4PLJ0-F1
#
_cell.length_a   1.000
_cell.length_b   1.000
_cell.length_c   1.000
_cell.angle_alpha   90.00
_cell.angle_beta   90.00
_cell.angle_gamma   90.00
#
_symmetry.space_group_name_H-M   'P 1'
#
loop_
_entity.id
_entity.type
_entity.pdbx_description
1 polymer ?
#
loop_
_entity_poly.entity_id
_entity_poly.type
_entity_poly.pdbx_seq_one_letter_code
_entity_poly.pdbx_strand_id
1 'polypeptide(L)'
;MADYQAVAGVRAAEAKTLADSGHYLGAVYLAGYVVECRLKTYLQLNGIRFPRSGHEGHNLRGLWRSAQFPPPPGHAHLFMVHWGTELRYEARLPADVDPKDLLKGGRELASWVATRIRQASSRRGSAGRRWIG
;
A
#
# COMPACT_ATOMS: atom_id res chain seq x y z
N MET A 1 -15.15 -8.59 -8.46
CA MET A 1 -13.77 -8.04 -8.36
C MET A 1 -13.41 -7.94 -6.89
N ALA A 2 -12.18 -8.25 -6.49
CA ALA A 2 -11.78 -8.11 -5.09
C ALA A 2 -11.89 -6.65 -4.63
N ASP A 3 -12.53 -6.41 -3.49
CA ASP A 3 -12.57 -5.10 -2.85
C ASP A 3 -11.27 -4.88 -2.07
N TYR A 4 -10.23 -4.44 -2.79
CA TYR A 4 -8.94 -4.16 -2.19
C TYR A 4 -9.01 -3.06 -1.13
N GLN A 5 -9.96 -2.12 -1.24
CA GLN A 5 -10.08 -1.04 -0.26
C GLN A 5 -10.55 -1.59 1.09
N ALA A 6 -11.54 -2.50 1.09
CA ALA A 6 -11.98 -3.18 2.30
C ALA A 6 -10.86 -4.04 2.90
N VAL A 7 -10.14 -4.81 2.07
CA VAL A 7 -8.99 -5.63 2.53
C VAL A 7 -7.90 -4.75 3.15
N ALA A 8 -7.58 -3.60 2.54
CA ALA A 8 -6.62 -2.66 3.09
C ALA A 8 -7.03 -2.14 4.48
N GLY A 9 -8.33 -1.98 4.73
CA GLY A 9 -8.86 -1.59 6.04
C GLY A 9 -8.59 -2.64 7.11
N VAL A 10 -8.91 -3.91 6.83
CA VAL A 10 -8.67 -5.03 7.75
C VAL A 10 -7.17 -5.18 8.05
N ARG A 11 -6.33 -5.19 7.01
CA ARG A 11 -4.87 -5.34 7.16
C ARG A 11 -4.25 -4.18 7.94
N ALA A 12 -4.79 -2.97 7.80
CA ALA A 12 -4.31 -1.81 8.56
C ALA A 12 -4.64 -1.93 10.06
N ALA A 13 -5.83 -2.44 10.40
CA ALA A 13 -6.20 -2.69 11.78
C ALA A 13 -5.33 -3.78 12.41
N GLU A 14 -5.12 -4.90 11.71
CA GLU A 14 -4.25 -5.99 12.17
C GLU A 14 -2.79 -5.53 12.34
N ALA A 15 -2.25 -4.79 11.35
CA ALA A 15 -0.90 -4.24 11.43
C ALA A 15 -0.73 -3.32 12.64
N LYS A 16 -1.76 -2.53 12.98
CA LYS A 16 -1.77 -1.70 14.18
C LYS A 16 -1.72 -2.55 15.45
N THR A 17 -2.60 -3.54 15.57
CA THR A 17 -2.63 -4.45 16.73
C THR A 17 -1.28 -5.12 16.95
N LEU A 18 -0.66 -5.66 15.89
CA LEU A 18 0.65 -6.28 15.98
C LEU A 18 1.73 -5.30 16.43
N ALA A 19 1.74 -4.08 15.89
CA ALA A 19 2.71 -3.06 16.27
C ALA A 19 2.57 -2.64 17.74
N ASP A 20 1.33 -2.49 18.22
CA ASP A 20 1.03 -2.12 19.60
C ASP A 20 1.44 -3.23 20.59
N SER A 21 1.42 -4.49 20.14
CA SER A 21 1.91 -5.65 20.90
C SER A 21 3.41 -5.96 20.70
N GLY A 22 4.16 -5.11 19.97
CA GLY A 22 5.60 -5.30 19.74
C GLY A 22 5.97 -6.34 18.67
N HIS A 23 4.99 -6.91 17.96
CA HIS A 23 5.21 -7.86 16.86
C HIS A 23 5.52 -7.14 15.55
N TYR A 24 6.67 -6.47 15.50
CA TYR A 24 6.98 -5.54 14.40
C TYR A 24 7.17 -6.20 13.03
N LEU A 25 7.74 -7.41 12.94
CA LEU A 25 7.89 -8.12 11.66
C LEU A 25 6.53 -8.34 11.00
N GLY A 26 5.58 -8.90 11.74
CA GLY A 26 4.21 -9.11 11.26
C GLY A 26 3.51 -7.79 10.93
N ALA A 27 3.70 -6.76 11.74
CA ALA A 27 3.15 -5.43 11.47
C ALA A 27 3.69 -4.82 10.16
N VAL A 28 5.00 -4.91 9.90
CA VAL A 28 5.65 -4.42 8.67
C VAL A 28 5.17 -5.24 7.46
N TYR A 29 5.08 -6.56 7.61
CA TYR A 29 4.55 -7.45 6.59
C TYR A 29 3.13 -7.04 6.17
N LEU A 30 2.22 -6.88 7.14
CA LEU A 30 0.84 -6.47 6.87
C LEU A 30 0.74 -5.03 6.34
N ALA A 31 1.59 -4.11 6.80
CA ALA A 31 1.62 -2.74 6.29
C ALA A 31 1.86 -2.69 4.77
N GLY A 32 2.67 -3.59 4.20
CA GLY A 32 2.87 -3.60 2.76
C GLY A 32 1.68 -4.14 1.99
N TYR A 33 0.91 -5.08 2.55
CA TYR A 33 -0.39 -5.45 1.97
C TYR A 33 -1.39 -4.30 1.98
N VAL A 34 -1.35 -3.42 2.98
CA VAL A 34 -2.15 -2.19 2.97
C VAL A 34 -1.76 -1.30 1.79
N VAL A 35 -0.46 -1.08 1.57
CA VAL A 35 0.05 -0.29 0.44
C VAL A 35 -0.33 -0.95 -0.89
N GLU A 36 -0.11 -2.26 -1.04
CA GLU A 36 -0.47 -3.05 -2.22
C GLU A 36 -1.94 -2.89 -2.58
N CYS A 37 -2.83 -3.15 -1.61
CA CYS A 37 -4.27 -3.11 -1.83
C CYS A 37 -4.75 -1.70 -2.20
N ARG A 38 -4.19 -0.65 -1.56
CA ARG A 38 -4.50 0.74 -1.94
C ARG A 38 -3.98 1.07 -3.34
N LEU A 39 -2.78 0.63 -3.71
CA LEU A 39 -2.27 0.81 -5.07
C LEU A 39 -3.17 0.14 -6.10
N LYS A 40 -3.57 -1.11 -5.87
CA LYS A 40 -4.51 -1.84 -6.75
C LYS A 40 -5.85 -1.13 -6.87
N THR A 41 -6.38 -0.61 -5.76
CA THR A 41 -7.61 0.22 -5.77
C THR A 41 -7.42 1.46 -6.64
N TYR A 42 -6.33 2.20 -6.46
CA TYR A 42 -6.03 3.38 -7.26
C TYR A 42 -5.93 3.04 -8.75
N LEU A 43 -5.20 1.98 -9.10
CA LEU A 43 -5.03 1.55 -10.50
C LEU A 43 -6.37 1.15 -11.12
N GLN A 44 -7.21 0.41 -10.39
CA GLN A 44 -8.58 0.07 -10.83
C GLN A 44 -9.44 1.31 -11.09
N LEU A 45 -9.45 2.28 -10.16
CA LEU A 45 -10.25 3.51 -10.31
C LEU A 45 -9.84 4.33 -11.54
N ASN A 46 -8.57 4.28 -11.90
CA ASN A 46 -8.02 5.01 -13.05
C ASN A 46 -7.96 4.17 -14.34
N GLY A 47 -8.48 2.94 -14.35
CA GLY A 47 -8.47 2.07 -15.53
C GLY A 47 -7.07 1.64 -15.98
N ILE A 48 -6.07 1.72 -15.11
CA ILE A 48 -4.70 1.33 -15.39
C ILE A 48 -4.58 -0.17 -15.23
N ARG A 49 -4.01 -0.88 -16.21
CA ARG A 49 -3.75 -2.32 -16.12
C ARG A 49 -2.58 -2.60 -15.17
N PHE A 50 -2.70 -3.66 -14.38
CA PHE A 50 -1.66 -4.10 -13.46
C PHE A 50 -1.74 -5.62 -13.21
N PRO A 51 -0.62 -6.26 -12.83
CA PRO A 51 -0.61 -7.66 -12.42
C PRO A 51 -1.47 -7.86 -11.16
N ARG A 52 -2.41 -8.81 -11.19
CA ARG A 52 -3.32 -9.05 -10.06
C ARG A 52 -2.81 -10.11 -9.08
N SER A 53 -1.96 -11.02 -9.56
CA SER A 53 -1.49 -12.21 -8.86
C SER A 53 -0.04 -12.54 -9.24
N GLY A 54 0.53 -13.55 -8.57
CA GLY A 54 1.92 -13.94 -8.76
C GLY A 54 2.89 -12.92 -8.16
N HIS A 55 4.19 -13.15 -8.35
CA HIS A 55 5.24 -12.29 -7.80
C HIS A 55 5.04 -10.82 -8.17
N GLU A 56 4.76 -10.54 -9.45
CA GLU A 56 4.51 -9.17 -9.93
C GLU A 56 3.23 -8.53 -9.35
N GLY A 57 2.24 -9.36 -8.96
CA GLY A 57 1.04 -8.87 -8.28
C GLY A 57 1.30 -8.33 -6.88
N HIS A 58 2.45 -8.68 -6.29
CA HIS A 58 2.88 -8.23 -4.96
C HIS A 58 4.09 -7.29 -5.02
N ASN A 59 4.57 -6.96 -6.22
CA ASN A 59 5.71 -6.08 -6.42
C ASN A 59 5.31 -4.61 -6.19
N LEU A 60 5.48 -4.11 -4.96
CA LEU A 60 5.14 -2.72 -4.62
C LEU A 60 5.81 -1.70 -5.53
N ARG A 61 7.08 -1.90 -5.90
CA ARG A 61 7.80 -0.98 -6.80
C ARG A 61 7.22 -1.02 -8.21
N GLY A 62 6.81 -2.20 -8.68
CA GLY A 62 6.09 -2.39 -9.94
C GLY A 62 4.77 -1.63 -9.95
N LEU A 63 3.92 -1.87 -8.95
CA LEU A 63 2.61 -1.22 -8.81
C LEU A 63 2.72 0.30 -8.65
N TRP A 64 3.70 0.79 -7.88
CA TRP A 64 3.97 2.22 -7.70
C TRP A 64 4.36 2.89 -9.03
N ARG A 65 5.22 2.24 -9.83
CA ARG A 65 5.58 2.70 -11.18
C ARG A 65 4.40 2.67 -12.14
N SER A 66 3.57 1.63 -12.12
CA SER A 66 2.36 1.57 -12.94
C SER A 66 1.40 2.72 -12.63
N ALA A 67 1.37 3.18 -11.37
CA ALA A 67 0.58 4.33 -10.96
C ALA A 67 1.20 5.70 -11.35
N GLN A 68 2.39 5.69 -11.97
CA GLN A 68 3.15 6.88 -12.38
C GLN A 68 3.45 7.83 -11.22
N PHE A 69 3.63 7.26 -10.02
CA PHE A 69 3.96 8.03 -8.84
C PHE A 69 5.47 8.34 -8.78
N PRO A 70 5.86 9.52 -8.27
CA PRO A 70 7.28 9.84 -8.09
C PRO A 70 7.90 8.90 -7.05
N PRO A 71 9.23 8.68 -7.07
CA PRO A 71 9.90 7.91 -6.03
C PRO A 71 9.56 8.48 -4.64
N PRO A 72 9.18 7.64 -3.67
CA PRO A 72 8.93 8.12 -2.33
C PRO A 72 10.25 8.58 -1.68
N PRO A 73 10.23 9.63 -0.84
CA PRO A 73 11.39 10.05 -0.06
C PRO A 73 11.48 9.32 1.29
N GLY A 74 12.62 9.44 1.97
CA GLY A 74 12.76 9.11 3.40
C GLY A 74 12.35 7.69 3.79
N HIS A 75 11.60 7.55 4.89
CA HIS A 75 11.16 6.24 5.40
C HIS A 75 10.29 5.48 4.40
N ALA A 76 9.49 6.18 3.59
CA ALA A 76 8.71 5.57 2.53
C ALA A 76 9.60 4.93 1.45
N HIS A 77 10.75 5.53 1.14
CA HIS A 77 11.77 4.88 0.31
C HIS A 77 12.33 3.62 0.96
N LEU A 78 12.78 3.74 2.21
CA LEU A 78 13.34 2.63 2.98
C LEU A 78 12.36 1.44 3.04
N PHE A 79 11.09 1.70 3.31
CA PHE A 79 10.06 0.68 3.31
C PHE A 79 9.95 -0.04 1.95
N MET A 80 9.94 0.71 0.84
CA MET A 80 9.94 0.11 -0.51
C MET A 80 11.22 -0.67 -0.82
N VAL A 81 12.33 -0.39 -0.13
CA VAL A 81 13.59 -1.13 -0.28
C VAL A 81 13.49 -2.49 0.41
N HIS A 82 13.06 -2.52 1.67
CA HIS A 82 13.13 -3.70 2.52
C HIS A 82 11.87 -4.57 2.54
N TRP A 83 10.72 -4.04 2.09
CA TRP A 83 9.50 -4.82 2.07
C TRP A 83 9.45 -5.78 0.86
N GLY A 84 9.05 -7.03 1.13
CA GLY A 84 8.74 -8.03 0.12
C GLY A 84 7.90 -9.17 0.72
N THR A 85 7.30 -10.02 -0.14
CA THR A 85 6.51 -11.16 0.34
C THR A 85 7.32 -12.20 1.11
N GLU A 86 8.64 -12.22 0.93
CA GLU A 86 9.56 -13.12 1.62
C GLU A 86 9.61 -12.89 3.14
N LEU A 87 9.21 -11.70 3.62
CA LEU A 87 9.11 -11.42 5.06
C LEU A 87 8.21 -12.42 5.81
N ARG A 88 7.32 -13.14 5.12
CA ARG A 88 6.50 -14.22 5.71
C ARG A 88 7.30 -15.44 6.19
N TYR A 89 8.50 -15.62 5.65
CA TYR A 89 9.40 -16.73 5.98
C TYR A 89 10.55 -16.30 6.89
N GLU A 90 10.63 -15.02 7.21
CA GLU A 90 11.65 -14.49 8.10
C GLU A 90 11.22 -14.61 9.57
N ALA A 91 12.19 -14.78 10.47
CA ALA A 91 11.95 -14.76 11.91
C ALA A 91 12.15 -13.37 12.52
N ARG A 92 12.86 -12.48 11.82
CA ARG A 92 13.20 -11.13 12.28
C ARG A 92 13.34 -10.19 11.10
N LEU A 93 13.18 -8.89 11.35
CA LEU A 93 13.54 -7.85 10.38
C LEU A 93 15.07 -7.76 10.24
N PRO A 94 15.58 -7.21 9.12
CA PRO A 94 17.01 -6.94 8.96
C PRO A 94 17.55 -6.12 10.14
N ALA A 95 18.77 -6.43 10.58
CA ALA A 95 19.34 -5.82 11.79
C ALA A 95 19.75 -4.34 11.59
N ASP A 96 19.88 -3.91 10.34
CA ASP A 96 20.29 -2.58 9.91
C ASP A 96 19.12 -1.58 9.78
N VAL A 97 17.89 -1.99 10.11
CA VAL A 97 16.70 -1.14 10.00
C VAL A 97 15.90 -1.11 11.30
N ASP A 98 15.50 0.09 11.72
CA ASP A 98 14.54 0.25 12.82
C ASP A 98 13.15 -0.19 12.33
N PRO A 99 12.50 -1.18 12.98
CA PRO A 99 11.14 -1.58 12.63
C PRO A 99 10.12 -0.44 12.65
N LYS A 100 10.31 0.55 13.52
CA LYS A 100 9.43 1.73 13.63
C LYS A 100 9.56 2.64 12.41
N ASP A 101 10.76 2.77 11.85
CA ASP A 101 11.00 3.54 10.63
C ASP A 101 10.34 2.86 9.43
N LEU A 102 10.44 1.53 9.32
CA LEU A 102 9.71 0.78 8.31
C LEU A 102 8.19 0.96 8.44
N LEU A 103 7.64 0.81 9.65
CA LEU A 103 6.20 1.02 9.86
C LEU A 103 5.76 2.43 9.53
N LYS A 104 6.56 3.43 9.88
CA LYS A 104 6.31 4.82 9.51
C LYS A 104 6.28 4.99 7.99
N GLY A 105 7.28 4.46 7.27
CA GLY A 105 7.32 4.49 5.81
C GLY A 105 6.12 3.81 5.15
N GLY A 106 5.73 2.63 5.63
CA GLY A 106 4.54 1.93 5.15
C GLY A 106 3.25 2.74 5.36
N ARG A 107 3.10 3.39 6.52
CA ARG A 107 1.95 4.28 6.82
C ARG A 107 1.94 5.53 5.96
N GLU A 108 3.10 6.14 5.72
CA GLU A 108 3.26 7.30 4.84
C GLU A 108 2.82 6.97 3.42
N LEU A 109 3.32 5.86 2.84
CA LEU A 109 2.91 5.38 1.52
C LEU A 109 1.40 5.10 1.47
N ALA A 110 0.88 4.34 2.44
CA ALA A 110 -0.53 4.00 2.48
C ALA A 110 -1.42 5.24 2.55
N SER A 111 -1.06 6.24 3.36
CA SER A 111 -1.81 7.49 3.52
C SER A 111 -1.76 8.36 2.26
N TRP A 112 -0.60 8.40 1.63
CA TRP A 112 -0.40 9.09 0.35
C TRP A 112 -1.31 8.49 -0.75
N VAL A 113 -1.31 7.16 -0.91
CA VAL A 113 -2.15 6.49 -1.92
C VAL A 113 -3.64 6.68 -1.60
N ALA A 114 -4.04 6.59 -0.33
CA ALA A 114 -5.42 6.87 0.08
C ALA A 114 -5.88 8.27 -0.32
N THR A 115 -4.98 9.26 -0.26
CA THR A 115 -5.28 10.63 -0.71
C THR A 115 -5.52 10.68 -2.22
N ARG A 116 -4.74 9.95 -3.02
CA ARG A 116 -4.94 9.84 -4.47
C ARG A 116 -6.22 9.12 -4.85
N ILE A 117 -6.59 8.07 -4.11
CA ILE A 117 -7.89 7.37 -4.26
C ILE A 117 -9.05 8.34 -4.05
N ARG A 118 -9.02 9.13 -2.96
CA ARG A 118 -10.06 10.13 -2.68
C ARG A 118 -10.16 11.16 -3.80
N GLN A 119 -9.03 11.68 -4.27
CA GLN A 119 -8.99 12.63 -5.40
C GLN A 119 -9.57 12.05 -6.70
N ALA A 120 -9.23 10.80 -7.04
CA ALA A 120 -9.75 10.13 -8.23
C ALA A 120 -11.26 9.87 -8.15
N SER A 121 -11.75 9.49 -6.96
CA SER A 121 -13.17 9.22 -6.72
C SER A 121 -14.01 10.49 -6.85
N SER A 122 -13.54 11.62 -6.30
CA SER A 122 -14.24 12.91 -6.44
C SER A 122 -14.35 13.37 -7.89
N ARG A 123 -13.31 13.17 -8.71
CA ARG A 123 -13.35 13.53 -10.15
C ARG A 123 -14.42 12.74 -10.91
N ARG A 124 -14.57 11.44 -10.64
CA ARG A 124 -15.63 10.60 -11.24
C ARG A 124 -17.03 11.06 -10.83
N GLY A 125 -17.23 11.38 -9.55
CA GLY A 125 -18.51 11.89 -9.06
C GLY A 125 -18.91 13.24 -9.68
N SER A 126 -17.95 14.14 -9.88
CA SER A 126 -18.18 15.42 -10.56
C SER A 126 -18.34 15.30 -12.08
N ALA A 127 -17.77 14.28 -12.71
CA ALA A 127 -18.02 13.97 -14.11
C ALA A 127 -19.45 13.45 -14.30
N GLY A 128 -19.92 12.52 -13.47
CA GLY A 128 -21.28 11.97 -13.58
C GLY A 128 -22.41 12.99 -13.35
N ARG A 129 -22.18 14.01 -12.51
CA ARG A 129 -23.17 15.08 -12.27
C ARG A 129 -23.28 16.12 -13.39
N ARG A 130 -22.31 16.18 -14.31
CA ARG A 130 -22.27 17.21 -15.37
C ARG A 130 -23.10 16.86 -16.62
N TRP A 131 -23.66 15.65 -16.68
CA TRP A 131 -24.45 15.15 -17.81
C TRP A 131 -25.95 15.08 -17.52
N ILE A 132 -26.39 15.62 -16.38
CA ILE A 132 -27.79 15.59 -15.91
C ILE A 132 -28.37 17.01 -15.76
N GLY A 133 -27.77 18.00 -16.42
CA GLY A 133 -28.20 19.41 -16.40
C GLY A 133 -28.41 19.94 -17.80
#